data_AF-A0A3C0IUT5-F1
#
_entry.id   AF-A0A3C0IUT5-F1
#
_cell.length_a   1.000
_cell.length_b   1.000
_cell.length_c   1.000
_cell.angle_alpha   90.00
_cell.angle_beta   90.00
_cell.angle_gamma   90.00
#
_symmetry.space_group_name_H-M   'P 1'
#
loop_
_entity.id
_entity.type
_entity.pdbx_description
1 polymer ?
#
loop_
_entity_poly.entity_id
_entity_poly.type
_entity_poly.pdbx_seq_one_letter_code
_entity_poly.pdbx_strand_id
1 'polypeptide(L)'
;MVIESSEKFGISQLHQLRGRVGRGSEKSYCVLITGSKLSNEARERIKIMCATNDGFAIAEKDLELRGPGDIEGTRQSGALNFKLASLINDKAMLEVAKEQAEMLVTSDENLSLPQHERLRHYLMSQKGKTGWSKIS
;
A
#
# COMPACT_ATOMS: atom_id res chain seq x y z
N MET A 1 19.09 16.89 -8.85
CA MET A 1 17.82 17.48 -8.34
C MET A 1 18.00 17.89 -6.90
N VAL A 2 17.46 19.03 -6.50
CA VAL A 2 17.47 19.49 -5.11
C VAL A 2 16.02 19.73 -4.68
N ILE A 3 15.63 19.21 -3.52
CA ILE A 3 14.30 19.40 -2.94
C ILE A 3 14.48 20.16 -1.63
N GLU A 4 14.06 21.42 -1.61
CA GLU A 4 14.08 22.26 -0.41
C GLU A 4 12.87 22.02 0.49
N SER A 5 13.06 22.22 1.80
CA SER A 5 12.01 21.97 2.81
C SER A 5 11.37 20.58 2.68
N SER A 6 12.19 19.56 2.42
CA SER A 6 11.73 18.19 2.12
C SER A 6 10.87 17.58 3.23
N GLU A 7 10.98 18.04 4.47
CA GLU A 7 10.16 17.63 5.61
C GLU A 7 8.66 17.92 5.45
N LYS A 8 8.31 18.90 4.61
CA LYS A 8 6.92 19.33 4.36
C LYS A 8 6.18 18.40 3.39
N PHE A 9 6.91 17.56 2.65
CA PHE A 9 6.33 16.67 1.65
C PHE A 9 6.05 15.29 2.22
N GLY A 10 4.95 14.68 1.77
CA GLY A 10 4.70 13.26 2.03
C GLY A 10 5.76 12.37 1.36
N ILE A 11 5.99 11.17 1.90
CA ILE A 11 7.03 10.27 1.37
C ILE A 11 6.74 9.84 -0.08
N SER A 12 5.47 9.66 -0.45
CA SER A 12 5.04 9.36 -1.82
C SER A 12 5.33 10.52 -2.77
N GLN A 13 5.14 11.77 -2.33
CA GLN A 13 5.48 12.96 -3.10
C GLN A 13 6.99 13.07 -3.33
N LEU A 14 7.79 12.81 -2.29
CA LEU A 14 9.25 12.78 -2.39
C LEU A 14 9.71 11.70 -3.39
N HIS A 15 9.09 10.52 -3.37
CA HIS A 15 9.37 9.46 -4.35
C HIS A 15 9.06 9.92 -5.78
N GLN A 16 7.88 10.51 -6.00
CA GLN A 16 7.50 10.99 -7.32
C GLN A 16 8.47 12.08 -7.83
N LEU A 17 8.87 13.01 -6.96
CA LEU A 17 9.86 14.04 -7.29
C LEU A 17 11.21 13.42 -7.65
N ARG A 18 11.73 12.48 -6.84
CA ARG A 18 12.97 11.74 -7.13
C ARG A 18 12.91 11.08 -8.52
N GLY A 19 11.78 10.46 -8.87
CA GLY A 19 11.59 9.77 -10.15
C GLY A 19 11.57 10.68 -11.40
N ARG A 20 11.58 12.00 -11.23
CA ARG A 20 11.68 12.96 -12.35
C ARG A 20 13.13 13.19 -12.81
N VAL A 21 14.12 12.61 -12.14
CA VAL A 21 15.53 12.66 -12.55
C VAL A 21 16.13 11.27 -12.72
N GLY A 22 17.19 11.13 -13.52
CA GLY A 22 17.87 9.85 -13.72
C GLY A 22 17.32 8.94 -14.82
N ARG A 23 16.78 9.50 -15.90
CA ARG A 23 16.33 8.72 -17.08
C ARG A 23 17.42 8.44 -18.13
N GLY A 24 18.64 8.94 -17.90
CA GLY A 24 19.80 8.70 -18.77
C GLY A 24 20.69 7.56 -18.27
N SER A 25 21.75 7.27 -19.02
CA SER A 25 22.80 6.31 -18.63
C SER A 25 23.67 6.80 -17.47
N GLU A 26 23.69 8.11 -17.23
CA GLU A 26 24.52 8.74 -16.22
C GLU A 26 23.89 8.71 -14.82
N LYS A 27 24.73 8.54 -13.80
CA LYS A 27 24.29 8.59 -12.40
C LYS A 27 23.70 9.96 -12.09
N SER A 28 22.47 9.94 -11.58
CA SER A 28 21.77 11.14 -11.12
C SER A 28 21.63 11.15 -9.62
N TYR A 29 21.69 12.34 -9.03
CA TYR A 29 21.59 12.55 -7.60
C TYR A 29 20.36 13.39 -7.26
N CYS A 30 19.67 13.00 -6.19
CA CYS A 30 18.58 13.75 -5.57
C CYS A 30 19.02 14.14 -4.17
N VAL A 31 19.11 15.46 -3.91
CA VAL A 31 19.53 16.01 -2.62
C VAL A 31 18.29 16.52 -1.90
N LEU A 32 18.07 16.03 -0.68
CA LEU A 32 16.97 16.44 0.19
C LEU A 32 17.50 17.46 1.21
N ILE A 33 17.02 18.69 1.16
CA ILE A 33 17.36 19.74 2.12
C ILE A 33 16.22 19.84 3.12
N THR A 34 16.57 19.84 4.40
CA THR A 34 15.61 19.88 5.50
C THR A 34 15.84 21.12 6.37
N GLY A 35 14.77 21.62 7.00
CA GLY A 35 14.91 22.60 8.09
C GLY A 35 15.69 22.05 9.30
N SER A 36 16.10 22.95 10.20
CA SER A 36 16.86 22.60 11.41
C SER A 36 16.03 21.88 12.48
N LYS A 37 14.71 22.10 12.50
CA LYS A 37 13.77 21.45 13.42
C LYS A 37 12.90 20.45 12.67
N LEU A 38 13.25 19.17 12.73
CA LEU A 38 12.40 18.08 12.23
C LEU A 38 11.59 17.43 13.35
N SER A 39 10.31 17.17 13.06
CA SER A 39 9.54 16.22 13.85
C SER A 39 10.13 14.81 13.72
N ASN A 40 9.85 13.95 14.70
CA ASN A 40 10.31 12.55 14.65
C ASN A 40 9.76 11.82 13.41
N GLU A 41 8.50 12.08 13.07
CA GLU A 41 7.86 11.51 11.88
C GLU A 41 8.52 11.98 10.58
N ALA A 42 8.82 13.28 10.44
CA ALA A 42 9.50 13.81 9.27
C ALA A 42 10.91 13.23 9.11
N ARG A 43 11.63 13.06 10.23
CA ARG A 43 12.95 12.43 10.23
C ARG A 43 12.89 10.99 9.74
N GLU A 44 11.91 10.21 10.19
CA GLU A 44 11.73 8.82 9.76
C GLU A 44 11.36 8.74 8.28
N ARG A 45 10.43 9.58 7.80
CA ARG A 45 10.08 9.67 6.37
C ARG A 45 11.29 9.92 5.47
N ILE A 46 12.13 10.90 5.84
CA ILE A 46 13.35 11.22 5.07
C ILE A 46 14.36 10.08 5.12
N LYS A 47 14.51 9.41 6.28
CA LYS A 47 15.40 8.26 6.43
C LYS A 47 14.99 7.11 5.52
N ILE A 48 13.70 6.77 5.47
CA ILE A 48 13.18 5.73 4.57
C ILE A 48 13.42 6.11 3.10
N MET A 49 13.20 7.37 2.75
CA MET A 49 13.42 7.88 1.39
C MET A 49 14.89 7.75 0.94
N CYS A 50 15.84 7.83 1.87
CA CYS A 50 17.27 7.61 1.62
C CYS A 50 17.67 6.13 1.67
N ALA A 51 16.91 5.27 2.34
CA ALA A 51 17.26 3.87 2.56
C ALA A 51 16.98 2.97 1.35
N THR A 52 15.96 3.28 0.55
CA THR A 52 15.59 2.45 -0.61
C THR A 52 15.07 3.26 -1.80
N ASN A 53 15.25 2.69 -2.98
CA ASN A 53 14.66 3.20 -4.23
C ASN A 53 13.42 2.43 -4.65
N ASP A 54 13.07 1.34 -3.97
CA ASP A 54 11.90 0.53 -4.27
C ASP A 54 10.62 1.23 -3.82
N GLY A 55 9.72 1.48 -4.79
CA GLY A 55 8.44 2.13 -4.56
C GLY A 55 7.48 1.32 -3.70
N PHE A 56 7.55 -0.03 -3.75
CA PHE A 56 6.71 -0.88 -2.92
C PHE A 56 7.13 -0.80 -1.45
N ALA A 57 8.43 -0.90 -1.17
CA ALA A 57 8.96 -0.74 0.17
C ALA A 57 8.66 0.65 0.75
N ILE A 58 8.72 1.71 -0.07
CA ILE A 58 8.35 3.06 0.35
C ILE A 58 6.84 3.15 0.66
N ALA A 59 5.98 2.53 -0.15
CA ALA A 59 4.54 2.53 0.08
C ALA A 59 4.16 1.77 1.36
N GLU A 60 4.81 0.63 1.64
CA GLU A 60 4.60 -0.13 2.87
C GLU A 60 4.98 0.70 4.11
N LYS A 61 6.14 1.38 4.07
CA LYS A 61 6.55 2.26 5.17
C LYS A 61 5.70 3.52 5.30
N ASP A 62 5.18 4.09 4.21
CA ASP A 62 4.20 5.18 4.26
C ASP A 62 2.93 4.74 5.00
N LEU A 63 2.44 3.53 4.69
CA LEU A 63 1.26 2.96 5.32
C LEU A 63 1.50 2.68 6.81
N GLU A 64 2.65 2.13 7.18
CA GLU A 64 3.04 1.95 8.59
C GLU A 64 3.07 3.28 9.35
N LEU A 65 3.65 4.32 8.76
CA LEU A 65 3.78 5.64 9.39
C LEU A 65 2.43 6.39 9.52
N ARG A 66 1.54 6.26 8.53
CA ARG A 66 0.20 6.85 8.57
C ARG A 66 -0.78 6.07 9.43
N GLY A 67 -0.54 4.77 9.59
CA GLY A 67 -1.50 3.84 10.17
C GLY A 67 -2.66 3.50 9.22
N PRO A 68 -3.47 2.48 9.56
CA PRO A 68 -4.48 1.91 8.68
C PRO A 68 -5.72 2.81 8.46
N GLY A 69 -5.83 3.93 9.18
CA GLY A 69 -7.00 4.80 9.17
C GLY A 69 -7.03 5.86 8.05
N ASP A 70 -5.96 6.01 7.26
CA ASP A 70 -5.76 7.17 6.37
C ASP A 70 -5.63 6.79 4.87
N ILE A 71 -5.97 5.54 4.52
CA ILE A 71 -5.77 4.97 3.17
C ILE A 71 -6.64 5.66 2.10
N GLU A 72 -7.77 6.29 2.49
CA GLU A 72 -8.69 6.95 1.55
C GLU A 72 -8.67 8.49 1.58
N GLY A 73 -7.64 9.11 2.18
CA GLY A 73 -7.36 10.54 1.98
C GLY A 73 -8.43 11.52 2.50
N THR A 74 -9.33 11.08 3.38
CA THR A 74 -10.28 11.98 4.02
C THR A 74 -10.38 11.66 5.50
N ARG A 75 -10.01 12.64 6.31
CA ARG A 75 -10.53 12.84 7.66
C ARG A 75 -12.02 13.17 7.56
N GLN A 76 -12.82 12.27 6.99
CA GLN A 76 -14.26 12.38 6.94
C GLN A 76 -14.85 11.61 8.11
N SER A 77 -15.70 12.32 8.83
CA SER A 77 -16.46 11.95 10.02
C SER A 77 -17.48 10.82 9.80
N GLY A 78 -17.25 9.94 8.83
CA GLY A 78 -18.09 8.78 8.53
C GLY A 78 -17.22 7.56 8.61
N ALA A 79 -17.23 6.90 9.77
CA ALA A 79 -16.48 5.69 10.00
C ALA A 79 -16.86 4.60 8.98
N LEU A 80 -16.08 4.46 7.90
CA LEU A 80 -15.80 3.12 7.40
C LEU A 80 -14.90 2.46 8.44
N ASN A 81 -15.57 1.95 9.46
CA ASN A 81 -14.96 1.05 10.41
C ASN A 81 -14.48 -0.16 9.61
N PHE A 82 -13.20 -0.19 9.22
CA PHE A 82 -12.42 -1.43 9.23
C PHE A 82 -12.32 -1.90 10.70
N LYS A 83 -13.47 -2.17 11.33
CA LYS A 83 -13.55 -2.71 12.69
C LYS A 83 -13.12 -4.18 12.74
N LEU A 84 -12.82 -4.78 11.60
CA LEU A 84 -12.53 -6.21 11.52
C LEU A 84 -11.08 -6.56 11.16
N ALA A 85 -10.28 -5.67 10.57
CA ALA A 85 -8.88 -5.97 10.27
C ALA A 85 -8.02 -4.72 10.11
N SER A 86 -6.89 -4.67 10.82
CA SER A 86 -5.80 -3.74 10.56
C SER A 86 -4.88 -4.38 9.53
N LEU A 87 -4.78 -3.82 8.33
CA LEU A 87 -3.89 -4.30 7.26
C LEU A 87 -2.43 -4.53 7.72
N ILE A 88 -1.99 -3.79 8.74
CA ILE A 88 -0.65 -3.89 9.31
C ILE A 88 -0.57 -5.04 10.32
N ASN A 89 -1.57 -5.17 11.21
CA ASN A 89 -1.54 -6.21 12.26
C ASN A 89 -1.95 -7.59 11.72
N ASP A 90 -2.84 -7.61 10.73
CA ASP A 90 -3.38 -8.82 10.13
C ASP A 90 -2.63 -9.22 8.86
N LYS A 91 -1.47 -8.60 8.58
CA LYS A 91 -0.63 -8.90 7.42
C LYS A 91 -0.37 -10.40 7.28
N ALA A 92 0.00 -11.07 8.37
CA ALA A 92 0.24 -12.51 8.37
C ALA A 92 -1.02 -13.32 8.03
N MET A 93 -2.20 -12.90 8.49
CA MET A 93 -3.46 -13.55 8.16
C MET A 93 -3.85 -13.31 6.71
N LEU A 94 -3.58 -12.12 6.18
CA LEU A 94 -3.80 -11.76 4.77
C LEU A 94 -2.87 -12.53 3.84
N GLU A 95 -1.62 -12.75 4.22
CA GLU A 95 -0.67 -13.59 3.49
C GLU A 95 -1.17 -15.04 3.40
N VAL A 96 -1.57 -15.62 4.53
CA VAL A 96 -2.15 -16.97 4.56
C VAL A 96 -3.42 -17.04 3.71
N ALA A 97 -4.31 -16.06 3.82
CA ALA A 97 -5.53 -16.03 3.03
C ALA A 97 -5.24 -15.94 1.52
N LYS A 98 -4.23 -15.14 1.13
CA LYS A 98 -3.77 -15.03 -0.25
C LYS A 98 -3.22 -16.36 -0.76
N GLU A 99 -2.33 -17.01 -0.02
CA GLU A 99 -1.77 -18.31 -0.39
C GLU A 99 -2.86 -19.37 -0.58
N GLN A 100 -3.84 -19.43 0.34
CA GLN A 100 -4.98 -20.34 0.23
C GLN A 100 -5.82 -20.06 -1.01
N ALA A 101 -6.05 -18.79 -1.34
CA ALA A 101 -6.77 -18.41 -2.55
C ALA A 101 -6.00 -18.79 -3.82
N GLU A 102 -4.68 -18.59 -3.87
CA GLU A 102 -3.83 -18.98 -5.01
C GLU A 102 -3.80 -20.51 -5.20
N MET A 103 -3.68 -21.27 -4.12
CA MET A 103 -3.77 -22.74 -4.17
C MET A 103 -5.14 -23.21 -4.65
N LEU A 104 -6.21 -22.58 -4.17
CA LEU A 104 -7.57 -22.90 -4.60
C LEU A 104 -7.77 -22.64 -6.09
N VAL A 105 -7.32 -21.49 -6.60
CA VAL A 105 -7.40 -21.17 -8.03
C VAL A 105 -6.57 -22.14 -8.87
N THR A 106 -5.38 -22.53 -8.40
CA THR A 106 -4.51 -23.47 -9.10
C THR A 106 -5.08 -24.89 -9.13
N SER A 107 -5.71 -25.32 -8.03
CA SER A 107 -6.24 -26.69 -7.88
C SER A 107 -7.65 -26.87 -8.44
N ASP A 108 -8.48 -25.83 -8.37
CA ASP A 108 -9.87 -25.87 -8.79
C ASP A 108 -10.39 -24.46 -9.12
N GLU A 109 -9.88 -23.89 -10.21
CA GLU A 109 -10.22 -22.55 -10.73
C GLU A 109 -11.74 -22.33 -10.82
N ASN A 110 -12.48 -23.36 -11.23
CA ASN A 110 -13.92 -23.29 -11.43
C ASN A 110 -14.74 -23.66 -10.18
N LEU A 111 -14.10 -23.96 -9.04
CA LEU A 111 -14.76 -24.43 -7.83
C LEU A 111 -15.74 -25.59 -8.12
N SER A 112 -15.28 -26.53 -8.93
CA SER A 112 -16.02 -27.66 -9.47
C SER A 112 -15.98 -28.89 -8.57
N LEU A 113 -15.05 -28.95 -7.61
CA LEU A 113 -14.95 -30.03 -6.64
C LEU A 113 -16.09 -29.96 -5.61
N PRO A 114 -16.65 -31.10 -5.17
CA PRO A 114 -17.75 -31.14 -4.20
C PRO A 114 -17.45 -30.39 -2.90
N GLN A 115 -16.18 -30.42 -2.47
CA GLN A 115 -15.73 -29.72 -1.26
C GLN A 115 -15.77 -28.19 -1.37
N HIS A 116 -15.77 -27.64 -2.59
CA HIS A 116 -15.81 -26.19 -2.85
C HIS A 116 -17.22 -25.68 -3.22
N GLU A 117 -18.22 -26.55 -3.28
CA GLU A 117 -19.59 -26.20 -3.68
C GLU A 117 -20.19 -25.09 -2.81
N ARG A 118 -20.00 -25.14 -1.49
CA ARG A 118 -20.48 -24.11 -0.56
C ARG A 118 -19.84 -22.74 -0.84
N LEU A 119 -18.52 -22.73 -1.10
CA LEU A 119 -17.79 -21.52 -1.42
C LEU A 119 -18.24 -20.94 -2.77
N ARG A 120 -18.45 -21.79 -3.77
CA ARG A 120 -18.99 -21.39 -5.08
C ARG A 120 -20.37 -20.74 -4.94
N HIS A 121 -21.28 -21.35 -4.18
CA HIS A 121 -22.62 -20.80 -3.92
C HIS A 121 -22.54 -19.44 -3.21
N TYR A 122 -21.67 -19.32 -2.20
CA TYR A 122 -21.46 -18.06 -1.50
C TYR A 122 -20.94 -16.98 -2.46
N LEU A 123 -19.88 -17.25 -3.23
CA LEU A 123 -19.30 -16.29 -4.17
C LEU A 123 -20.29 -15.89 -5.29
N MET A 124 -21.08 -16.83 -5.80
CA MET A 124 -22.14 -16.53 -6.77
C MET A 124 -23.23 -15.63 -6.17
N SER A 125 -23.57 -15.78 -4.90
CA SER A 125 -24.53 -14.90 -4.21
C SER A 125 -24.01 -13.47 -3.99
N GLN A 126 -22.68 -13.27 -4.04
CA GLN A 126 -22.02 -11.98 -3.90
C GLN A 126 -21.74 -11.29 -5.26
N LYS A 127 -21.91 -12.02 -6.37
CA LYS A 127 -21.62 -11.53 -7.74
C LYS A 127 -22.52 -10.33 -8.06
N GLY A 128 -21.92 -9.14 -8.16
CA GLY A 128 -22.60 -7.87 -8.44
C GLY A 128 -22.84 -6.94 -7.23
N LYS A 129 -22.52 -7.38 -5.99
CA LYS A 129 -22.64 -6.54 -4.78
C LYS A 129 -21.33 -5.86 -4.36
N THR A 130 -20.19 -6.38 -4.80
CA THR A 130 -18.87 -5.83 -4.49
C THR A 130 -18.43 -4.86 -5.59
N GLY A 131 -18.01 -3.64 -5.23
CA GLY A 131 -17.54 -2.62 -6.18
C GLY A 131 -16.36 -3.05 -7.05
N TRP A 132 -15.64 -4.09 -6.62
CA TRP A 132 -14.54 -4.73 -7.33
C TRP A 132 -14.96 -5.39 -8.66
N SER A 133 -16.23 -5.76 -8.83
CA SER A 133 -16.73 -6.32 -10.10
C SER A 133 -16.85 -5.29 -11.23
N LYS A 134 -16.53 -4.02 -10.98
CA LYS A 134 -16.57 -2.91 -11.95
C LYS A 134 -15.18 -2.43 -12.38
N ILE A 135 -14.11 -2.94 -11.76
CA ILE A 135 -12.74 -2.60 -12.15
C ILE A 135 -12.29 -3.68 -13.12
N SER A 136 -12.56 -3.43 -14.39
CA SER A 136 -11.98 -4.13 -15.52
C SER A 136 -11.04 -3.19 -16.27
#